data_AF-A0A539E1P5-F1
#
_entry.id   AF-A0A539E1P5-F1
#
_cell.length_a   1.000
_cell.length_b   1.000
_cell.length_c   1.000
_cell.angle_alpha   90.00
_cell.angle_beta   90.00
_cell.angle_gamma   90.00
#
_symmetry.space_group_name_H-M   'P 1'
#
loop_
_entity.id
_entity.type
_entity.pdbx_description
1 polymer ?
#
loop_
_entity_poly.entity_id
_entity_poly.type
_entity_poly.pdbx_seq_one_letter_code
_entity_poly.pdbx_strand_id
1 'polypeptide(L)'
;MGAQRIGWVLHEWSNASRSLATELAPDFLFCNYKKIAWATQSLWPGPWQWAMYEVLTPELALELHAHGVALIESMDVGRMMSHPLLRQGGLFDGHLV
;
A
#
# COMPACT_ATOMS: atom_id res chain seq x y z
N MET A 1 -16.43 10.94 -18.72
CA MET A 1 -15.27 11.84 -18.81
C MET A 1 -14.51 11.79 -17.49
N GLY A 2 -13.17 11.78 -17.51
CA GLY A 2 -12.30 11.84 -16.33
C GLY A 2 -11.66 10.49 -15.95
N ALA A 3 -10.36 10.52 -15.58
CA ALA A 3 -9.62 9.35 -15.11
C ALA A 3 -10.37 8.71 -13.92
N GLN A 4 -10.70 7.42 -14.02
CA GLN A 4 -11.64 6.78 -13.08
C GLN A 4 -11.17 6.82 -11.62
N ARG A 5 -9.86 6.79 -11.36
CA ARG A 5 -9.22 6.99 -10.05
C ARG A 5 -7.78 7.51 -10.25
N ILE A 6 -7.27 8.32 -9.34
CA ILE A 6 -5.94 8.94 -9.38
C ILE A 6 -5.09 8.46 -8.20
N GLY A 7 -3.87 8.03 -8.48
CA GLY A 7 -2.87 7.69 -7.47
C GLY A 7 -1.73 8.71 -7.44
N TRP A 8 -1.19 8.97 -6.25
CA TRP A 8 -0.01 9.81 -6.06
C TRP A 8 1.11 9.06 -5.35
N VAL A 9 2.32 9.08 -5.93
CA VAL A 9 3.53 8.50 -5.35
C VAL A 9 4.26 9.53 -4.51
N LEU A 10 4.37 9.25 -3.21
CA LEU A 10 5.07 10.11 -2.25
C LEU A 10 6.58 9.99 -2.42
N HIS A 11 7.21 11.13 -2.70
CA HIS A 11 8.67 11.22 -2.72
C HIS A 11 9.26 11.22 -1.31
N GLU A 12 8.59 11.86 -0.35
CA GLU A 12 9.04 11.99 1.03
C GLU A 12 7.88 11.84 2.04
N TRP A 13 8.21 11.43 3.27
CA TRP A 13 7.28 11.42 4.38
C TRP A 13 7.43 12.73 5.18
N SER A 14 6.69 13.76 4.78
CA SER A 14 6.82 15.11 5.35
C SER A 14 5.45 15.76 5.61
N ASN A 15 5.44 16.81 6.43
CA ASN A 15 4.24 17.61 6.65
C ASN A 15 3.75 18.29 5.36
N ALA A 16 4.67 18.70 4.48
CA ALA A 16 4.30 19.28 3.18
C ALA A 16 3.57 18.25 2.30
N SER A 17 4.09 17.02 2.23
CA SER A 17 3.44 15.93 1.51
C SER A 17 2.07 15.58 2.10
N ARG A 18 1.95 15.58 3.43
CA ARG A 18 0.65 15.37 4.11
C ARG A 18 -0.37 16.46 3.78
N SER A 19 0.05 17.73 3.79
CA SER A 19 -0.83 18.85 3.46
C SER A 19 -1.31 18.74 2.01
N LEU A 20 -0.41 18.46 1.07
CA LEU A 20 -0.76 18.26 -0.34
C LEU A 20 -1.67 17.05 -0.55
N ALA A 21 -1.45 15.95 0.17
CA ALA A 21 -2.33 14.78 0.09
C ALA A 21 -3.76 15.12 0.53
N THR A 22 -3.86 15.93 1.59
CA THR A 22 -5.15 16.39 2.13
C THR A 22 -5.86 17.33 1.15
N GLU A 23 -5.11 18.23 0.49
CA GLU A 23 -5.65 19.18 -0.50
C GLU A 23 -6.11 18.48 -1.78
N LEU A 24 -5.28 17.59 -2.32
CA LEU A 24 -5.55 16.91 -3.59
C LEU A 24 -6.52 15.75 -3.47
N ALA A 25 -6.63 15.15 -2.26
CA ALA A 25 -7.50 14.01 -1.96
C ALA A 25 -7.47 12.90 -3.04
N PRO A 26 -6.29 12.34 -3.38
CA PRO A 26 -6.20 11.27 -4.37
C PRO A 26 -6.93 10.01 -3.88
N ASP A 27 -7.28 9.10 -4.79
CA ASP A 27 -7.86 7.81 -4.43
C ASP A 27 -6.82 6.88 -3.79
N PHE A 28 -5.54 7.03 -4.17
CA PHE A 28 -4.45 6.21 -3.67
C PHE A 28 -3.21 7.04 -3.31
N LEU A 29 -2.59 6.71 -2.18
CA LEU A 29 -1.24 7.17 -1.84
C LEU A 29 -0.27 5.99 -1.89
N PHE A 30 0.76 6.11 -2.71
CA PHE A 30 1.85 5.15 -2.83
C PHE A 30 3.06 5.64 -2.04
N CYS A 31 3.64 4.79 -1.21
CA CYS A 31 4.84 5.13 -0.45
C CYS A 31 5.78 3.93 -0.35
N ASN A 32 7.09 4.18 -0.31
CA ASN A 32 8.02 3.14 0.12
C ASN A 32 7.87 3.02 1.63
N TYR A 33 7.53 1.83 2.12
CA TYR A 33 7.30 1.59 3.55
C TYR A 33 8.50 2.02 4.42
N LYS A 34 9.73 2.00 3.89
CA LYS A 34 10.94 2.40 4.63
C LYS A 34 11.02 3.90 4.95
N LYS A 35 10.17 4.74 4.34
CA LYS A 35 10.12 6.19 4.62
C LYS A 35 9.38 6.53 5.90
N ILE A 36 8.69 5.57 6.51
CA ILE A 36 7.82 5.78 7.67
C ILE A 36 8.49 5.16 8.90
N ALA A 37 8.57 5.92 10.00
CA ALA A 37 9.03 5.38 11.28
C ALA A 37 7.88 4.66 11.99
N TRP A 38 7.56 3.44 11.55
CA TRP A 38 6.39 2.65 12.01
C TRP A 38 6.29 2.44 13.53
N ALA A 39 7.41 2.49 14.25
CA ALA A 39 7.43 2.39 15.71
C ALA A 39 6.81 3.60 16.42
N THR A 40 6.77 4.77 15.78
CA THR A 40 6.33 6.04 16.39
C THR A 40 5.30 6.79 15.57
N GLN A 41 5.05 6.35 14.32
CA GLN A 41 4.15 7.03 13.39
C GLN A 41 3.08 6.07 12.89
N SER A 42 1.90 6.63 12.65
CA SER A 42 0.79 5.95 11.99
C SER A 42 0.55 6.58 10.62
N LEU A 43 -0.11 5.80 9.75
CA LEU A 43 -0.55 6.29 8.45
C LEU A 43 -1.43 7.53 8.58
N TRP A 44 -1.28 8.47 7.65
CA TRP A 44 -2.15 9.64 7.63
C TRP A 44 -3.59 9.19 7.32
N PRO A 45 -4.59 9.64 8.09
CA PRO A 45 -5.98 9.40 7.76
C PRO A 45 -6.40 10.26 6.57
N GLY A 46 -7.31 9.76 5.75
CA GLY A 46 -7.83 10.47 4.59
C GLY A 46 -8.75 9.58 3.74
N PRO A 47 -9.31 10.13 2.63
CA PRO A 47 -10.15 9.38 1.72
C PRO A 47 -9.38 8.38 0.85
N TRP A 48 -8.04 8.50 0.80
CA TRP A 48 -7.19 7.62 0.01
C TRP A 48 -7.04 6.23 0.64
N GLN A 49 -6.75 5.25 -0.22
CA GLN A 49 -6.20 3.96 0.18
C GLN A 49 -4.67 4.00 0.14
N TRP A 50 -4.02 3.43 1.15
CA TRP A 50 -2.57 3.31 1.18
C TRP A 50 -2.09 2.10 0.39
N ALA A 51 -1.10 2.34 -0.49
CA ALA A 51 -0.38 1.34 -1.24
C ALA A 51 1.12 1.40 -0.90
N MET A 52 1.74 0.27 -0.56
CA MET A 52 3.18 0.20 -0.28
C MET A 52 3.89 -0.61 -1.35
N TYR A 53 5.04 -0.10 -1.81
CA TYR A 53 5.83 -0.72 -2.88
C TYR A 53 7.16 -1.27 -2.37
N GLU A 54 7.79 -2.13 -3.17
CA GLU A 54 9.03 -2.86 -2.86
C GLU A 54 8.88 -3.84 -1.68
N VAL A 55 7.70 -4.47 -1.57
CA VAL A 55 7.42 -5.46 -0.53
C VAL A 55 7.74 -6.86 -1.04
N LEU A 56 8.72 -7.53 -0.42
CA LEU A 56 9.29 -8.76 -0.94
C LEU A 56 8.92 -10.03 -0.15
N THR A 57 8.29 -9.89 1.01
CA THR A 57 7.92 -11.04 1.84
C THR A 57 6.45 -11.02 2.28
N PRO A 58 5.77 -12.18 2.36
CA PRO A 58 4.41 -12.28 2.88
C PRO A 58 4.26 -11.73 4.29
N GLU A 59 5.26 -11.95 5.14
CA GLU A 59 5.25 -11.51 6.53
C GLU A 59 5.23 -9.98 6.62
N LEU A 60 6.04 -9.31 5.80
CA LEU A 60 6.04 -7.85 5.70
C LEU A 60 4.71 -7.33 5.15
N ALA A 61 4.12 -7.99 4.15
CA ALA A 61 2.82 -7.62 3.62
C ALA A 61 1.72 -7.68 4.70
N LEU A 62 1.74 -8.73 5.54
CA LEU A 62 0.80 -8.89 6.67
C LEU A 62 1.04 -7.87 7.78
N GLU A 63 2.30 -7.55 8.09
CA GLU A 63 2.66 -6.49 9.04
C GLU A 63 2.13 -5.13 8.57
N LEU A 64 2.38 -4.77 7.31
CA LEU A 64 1.88 -3.53 6.71
C LEU A 64 0.35 -3.49 6.68
N HIS A 65 -0.31 -4.63 6.40
CA HIS A 65 -1.77 -4.73 6.48
C HIS A 65 -2.29 -4.44 7.89
N ALA A 66 -1.63 -4.97 8.93
CA ALA A 66 -1.98 -4.67 10.32
C ALA A 66 -1.83 -3.17 10.67
N HIS A 67 -0.97 -2.44 9.97
CA HIS A 67 -0.84 -0.98 10.07
C HIS A 67 -1.85 -0.18 9.23
N GLY A 68 -2.78 -0.85 8.52
CA GLY A 68 -3.82 -0.21 7.72
C GLY A 68 -3.47 0.01 6.25
N VAL A 69 -2.39 -0.60 5.75
CA VAL A 69 -2.08 -0.62 4.32
C VAL A 69 -3.10 -1.50 3.60
N ALA A 70 -3.73 -0.94 2.56
CA ALA A 70 -4.78 -1.62 1.80
C ALA A 70 -4.22 -2.41 0.61
N LEU A 71 -3.11 -1.93 0.02
CA LEU A 71 -2.54 -2.48 -1.21
C LEU A 71 -1.03 -2.67 -1.07
N ILE A 72 -0.53 -3.73 -1.69
CA ILE A 72 0.90 -4.05 -1.74
C ILE A 72 1.30 -4.20 -3.20
N GLU A 73 2.38 -3.53 -3.59
CA GLU A 73 3.13 -3.80 -4.82
C GLU A 73 4.33 -4.68 -4.47
N SER A 74 4.53 -5.72 -5.28
CA SER A 74 5.57 -6.72 -5.06
C SER A 74 6.11 -7.24 -6.38
N MET A 75 7.43 -7.38 -6.43
CA MET A 75 8.14 -8.06 -7.52
C MET A 75 8.12 -9.59 -7.38
N ASP A 76 7.58 -10.15 -6.29
CA ASP A 76 7.52 -11.59 -6.02
C ASP A 76 6.10 -12.03 -5.63
N VAL A 77 5.16 -11.83 -6.55
CA VAL A 77 3.75 -12.21 -6.35
C VAL A 77 3.59 -13.73 -6.12
N GLY A 78 4.47 -14.56 -6.71
CA GLY A 78 4.43 -16.01 -6.52
C GLY A 78 4.67 -16.39 -5.05
N ARG A 79 5.66 -15.78 -4.41
CA ARG A 79 5.90 -15.95 -2.97
C ARG A 79 4.76 -15.40 -2.12
N MET A 80 4.15 -14.28 -2.50
CA MET A 80 2.95 -13.76 -1.80
C MET A 80 1.82 -14.78 -1.81
N MET A 81 1.53 -15.34 -2.98
CA MET A 81 0.40 -16.25 -3.17
C MET A 81 0.64 -17.66 -2.61
N SER A 82 1.88 -18.04 -2.29
CA SER A 82 2.15 -19.29 -1.57
C SER A 82 1.80 -19.22 -0.09
N HIS A 83 1.71 -18.01 0.48
CA HIS A 83 1.33 -17.82 1.88
C HIS A 83 -0.18 -18.02 2.08
N PRO A 84 -0.64 -18.95 2.95
CA PRO A 84 -2.05 -19.31 3.06
C PRO A 84 -3.00 -18.13 3.34
N LEU A 85 -2.59 -17.19 4.21
CA LEU A 85 -3.41 -16.04 4.56
C LEU A 85 -3.60 -15.06 3.40
N LEU A 86 -2.56 -14.82 2.61
CA LEU A 86 -2.63 -13.91 1.46
C LEU A 86 -3.38 -14.56 0.30
N ARG A 87 -3.31 -15.88 0.18
CA ARG A 87 -4.09 -16.63 -0.81
C ARG A 87 -5.59 -16.63 -0.52
N GLN A 88 -6.01 -16.69 0.75
CA GLN A 88 -7.43 -16.69 1.14
C GLN A 88 -8.09 -15.30 1.04
N GLY A 89 -7.31 -14.22 1.21
CA GLY A 89 -7.81 -12.83 1.17
C GLY A 89 -7.52 -12.06 -0.13
N GLY A 90 -6.70 -12.61 -1.03
CA GLY A 90 -6.42 -12.01 -2.33
C GLY A 90 -7.57 -12.21 -3.32
N LEU A 91 -7.76 -11.26 -4.25
CA LEU A 91 -8.68 -11.36 -5.40
C LEU A 91 -8.21 -12.39 -6.46
N PHE A 92 -7.54 -13.46 -6.05
CA PHE A 92 -6.87 -14.40 -6.94
C PHE A 92 -7.52 -15.79 -6.86
N ASP A 93 -8.36 -16.09 -7.86
CA ASP A 93 -9.13 -17.35 -7.98
C ASP A 93 -8.29 -18.54 -8.50
N GLY A 94 -6.99 -18.59 -8.19
CA GLY A 94 -6.17 -19.81 -8.29
C GLY A 94 -5.96 -20.42 -9.68
N HIS A 95 -6.42 -19.82 -10.78
CA HIS A 95 -6.16 -20.32 -12.13
C HIS A 95 -4.90 -19.69 -12.73
N LEU A 96 -3.75 -20.33 -12.48
CA LEU A 96 -2.58 -20.18 -13.35
C LEU A 96 -2.42 -21.49 -14.13
N VAL A 97 -2.44 -21.36 -15.46
CA VAL A 97 -2.16 -22.41 -16.45
C VAL A 97 -0.66 -22.69 -16.48
#